data_AF-A0A359JJ41-F1
#
_entry.id   AF-A0A359JJ41-F1
#
_cell.length_a   1.000
_cell.length_b   1.000
_cell.length_c   1.000
_cell.angle_alpha   90.00
_cell.angle_beta   90.00
_cell.angle_gamma   90.00
#
_symmetry.space_group_name_H-M   'P 1'
#
loop_
_entity.id
_entity.type
_entity.pdbx_description
1 polymer ?
#
loop_
_entity_poly.entity_id
_entity_poly.type
_entity_poly.pdbx_seq_one_letter_code
_entity_poly.pdbx_strand_id
1 'polypeptide(L)'
;MSEKKDFNLKPGENEQYKPVKADITCARCGKKSTLTLRACVNVSLHPEEKQQVLDGSFFVYTCPDCGEKMNVVYPLLYDDMGKALMIYLLPDQTEEALAKLNAQQKTWSEDMLKAAKVCTMRAVRSINELAEKIKIYDAGLDDRFVELSKAFVFARFLKQTPGCEVVQVLFERQEDKDGLVIFSKEGKQYWVEFPEGLYDEVVSMFEDKVKKSSDTEYSLIDAGWSMKILADINKA
;
A
#
# COMPACT_ATOMS: atom_id res chain seq x y z
N MET A 1 -25.70 23.83 -0.14
CA MET A 1 -26.39 22.76 0.59
C MET A 1 -26.53 21.58 -0.34
N SER A 2 -25.54 20.69 -0.38
CA SER A 2 -25.56 19.46 -1.16
C SER A 2 -25.67 18.29 -0.20
N GLU A 3 -26.71 17.49 -0.41
CA GLU A 3 -27.14 16.37 0.41
C GLU A 3 -26.00 15.37 0.67
N LYS A 4 -25.73 15.10 1.95
CA LYS A 4 -24.97 13.92 2.36
C LYS A 4 -25.85 12.71 2.03
N LYS A 5 -25.50 11.98 0.97
CA LYS A 5 -26.05 10.64 0.76
C LYS A 5 -25.28 9.69 1.67
N ASP A 6 -25.92 9.28 2.76
CA ASP A 6 -25.45 8.18 3.59
C ASP A 6 -25.42 6.91 2.73
N PHE A 7 -24.24 6.54 2.25
CA PHE A 7 -23.98 5.22 1.66
C PHE A 7 -24.01 4.20 2.79
N ASN A 8 -25.22 3.79 3.16
CA ASN A 8 -25.45 2.79 4.21
C ASN A 8 -25.10 1.39 3.67
N LEU A 9 -23.83 1.17 3.34
CA LEU A 9 -23.26 -0.14 3.08
C LEU A 9 -23.15 -0.83 4.44
N LYS A 10 -24.11 -1.69 4.77
CA LYS A 10 -24.04 -2.51 5.99
C LYS A 10 -22.75 -3.34 5.93
N PRO A 11 -21.79 -3.16 6.85
CA PRO A 11 -20.46 -3.80 6.78
C PRO A 11 -20.46 -5.34 6.88
N GLY A 12 -21.63 -5.97 7.09
CA GLY A 12 -21.76 -7.40 7.33
C GLY A 12 -22.40 -8.25 6.23
N GLU A 13 -22.93 -7.65 5.15
CA GLU A 13 -23.68 -8.41 4.12
C GLU A 13 -22.88 -8.62 2.82
N ASN A 14 -21.79 -7.89 2.60
CA ASN A 14 -20.92 -8.08 1.45
C ASN A 14 -19.92 -9.23 1.71
N GLU A 15 -19.84 -10.18 0.78
CA GLU A 15 -18.96 -11.36 0.86
C GLU A 15 -17.48 -10.99 1.14
N GLN A 16 -17.06 -9.80 0.69
CA GLN A 16 -15.71 -9.24 0.88
C GLN A 16 -15.37 -8.90 2.35
N TYR A 17 -16.34 -8.81 3.24
CA TYR A 17 -16.14 -8.45 4.66
C TYR A 17 -16.31 -9.65 5.60
N LYS A 18 -16.67 -10.82 5.07
CA LYS A 18 -16.85 -12.02 5.88
C LYS A 18 -15.51 -12.50 6.44
N PRO A 19 -15.39 -12.71 7.75
CA PRO A 19 -14.18 -13.29 8.33
C PRO A 19 -13.97 -14.73 7.84
N VAL A 20 -12.72 -15.07 7.54
CA VAL A 20 -12.28 -16.40 7.14
C VAL A 20 -11.65 -17.10 8.34
N LYS A 21 -12.03 -18.35 8.58
CA LYS A 21 -11.35 -19.19 9.58
C LYS A 21 -10.11 -19.83 8.97
N ALA A 22 -9.00 -19.78 9.67
CA ALA A 22 -7.75 -20.41 9.25
C ALA A 22 -7.09 -21.09 10.44
N ASP A 23 -6.56 -22.29 10.24
CA ASP A 23 -5.79 -22.97 11.29
C ASP A 23 -4.32 -22.53 11.25
N ILE A 24 -3.74 -22.32 12.42
CA ILE A 24 -2.34 -22.00 12.61
C ILE A 24 -1.71 -22.97 13.60
N THR A 25 -0.47 -23.37 13.34
CA THR A 25 0.34 -24.16 14.26
C THR A 25 1.47 -23.29 14.78
N CYS A 26 1.62 -23.22 16.10
CA CYS A 26 2.70 -22.45 16.70
C CYS A 26 4.07 -23.04 16.34
N ALA A 27 4.94 -22.23 15.75
CA ALA A 27 6.29 -22.63 15.36
C ALA A 27 7.18 -23.01 16.55
N ARG A 28 6.87 -22.53 17.76
CA ARG A 28 7.64 -22.80 18.98
C ARG A 28 7.14 -24.01 19.78
N CYS A 29 5.84 -24.09 20.06
CA CYS A 29 5.28 -25.13 20.94
C CYS A 29 4.46 -26.21 20.21
N GLY A 30 4.22 -26.05 18.90
CA GLY A 30 3.46 -27.01 18.09
C GLY A 30 1.96 -27.05 18.34
N LYS A 31 1.42 -26.25 19.28
CA LYS A 31 -0.01 -26.19 19.56
C LYS A 31 -0.77 -25.54 18.40
N LYS A 32 -1.94 -26.11 18.10
CA LYS A 32 -2.84 -25.64 17.04
C LYS A 32 -3.84 -24.64 17.59
N SER A 33 -4.19 -23.65 16.78
CA SER A 33 -5.24 -22.68 17.10
C SER A 33 -5.98 -22.31 15.82
N THR A 34 -7.23 -21.86 15.94
CA THR A 34 -8.01 -21.37 14.81
C THR A 34 -8.11 -19.85 14.87
N LEU A 35 -7.62 -19.18 13.84
CA LEU A 35 -7.69 -17.73 13.65
C LEU A 35 -8.99 -17.33 12.98
N THR A 36 -9.41 -16.10 13.24
CA THR A 36 -10.47 -15.42 12.49
C THR A 36 -9.82 -14.28 11.72
N LEU A 37 -9.51 -14.54 10.46
CA LEU A 37 -8.88 -13.57 9.56
C LEU A 37 -9.97 -12.66 8.99
N ARG A 38 -9.78 -11.35 9.05
CA ARG A 38 -10.71 -10.41 8.44
C ARG A 38 -10.22 -10.07 7.05
N ALA A 39 -11.11 -10.11 6.06
CA ALA A 39 -10.76 -9.79 4.67
C ALA A 39 -10.65 -8.27 4.39
N CYS A 40 -11.13 -7.43 5.31
CA CYS A 40 -11.05 -5.98 5.21
C CYS A 40 -10.76 -5.30 6.56
N VAL A 41 -9.98 -4.21 6.51
CA VAL A 41 -9.85 -3.18 7.54
C VAL A 41 -10.46 -1.91 6.96
N ASN A 42 -11.61 -1.46 7.49
CA ASN A 42 -12.22 -0.19 7.09
C ASN A 42 -11.97 0.85 8.19
N VAL A 43 -11.02 1.76 7.96
CA VAL A 43 -10.60 2.76 8.96
C VAL A 43 -11.55 3.95 9.07
N SER A 44 -12.49 4.10 8.13
CA SER A 44 -13.57 5.08 8.27
C SER A 44 -14.62 4.64 9.28
N LEU A 45 -14.79 3.33 9.46
CA LEU A 45 -15.66 2.74 10.48
C LEU A 45 -14.92 2.41 11.78
N HIS A 46 -13.65 1.99 11.67
CA HIS A 46 -12.79 1.59 12.79
C HIS A 46 -11.42 2.30 12.74
N PRO A 47 -11.35 3.61 13.04
CA PRO A 47 -10.12 4.40 12.93
C PRO A 47 -8.95 3.87 13.78
N GLU A 48 -9.25 3.21 14.90
CA GLU A 48 -8.28 2.64 15.83
C GLU A 48 -7.40 1.55 15.18
N GLU A 49 -7.89 0.89 14.14
CA GLU A 49 -7.20 -0.22 13.48
C GLU A 49 -6.10 0.26 12.54
N LYS A 50 -6.16 1.52 12.12
CA LYS A 50 -5.16 2.12 11.24
C LYS A 50 -3.76 2.01 11.83
N GLN A 51 -3.61 2.30 13.12
CA GLN A 51 -2.32 2.25 13.79
C GLN A 51 -1.76 0.83 13.79
N GLN A 52 -2.62 -0.18 13.98
CA GLN A 52 -2.22 -1.60 13.95
C GLN A 52 -1.78 -2.06 12.56
N VAL A 53 -2.36 -1.50 11.50
CA VAL A 53 -1.91 -1.74 10.12
C VAL A 53 -0.56 -1.07 9.87
N LEU A 54 -0.42 0.19 10.31
CA LEU A 54 0.80 0.99 10.13
C LEU A 54 2.02 0.39 10.85
N ASP A 55 1.84 -0.11 12.07
CA ASP A 55 2.91 -0.74 12.85
C ASP A 55 3.02 -2.26 12.62
N GLY A 56 2.14 -2.82 11.78
CA GLY A 56 2.10 -4.23 11.42
C GLY A 56 1.55 -5.17 12.50
N SER A 57 1.19 -4.68 13.69
CA SER A 57 0.65 -5.51 14.78
C SER A 57 -0.68 -6.18 14.43
N PHE A 58 -1.42 -5.64 13.47
CA PHE A 58 -2.64 -6.27 12.92
C PHE A 58 -2.35 -7.67 12.35
N PHE A 59 -1.16 -7.87 11.80
CA PHE A 59 -0.74 -9.12 11.16
C PHE A 59 0.04 -10.03 12.11
N VAL A 60 0.05 -9.75 13.41
CA VAL A 60 0.78 -10.54 14.40
C VAL A 60 -0.18 -11.43 15.18
N TYR A 61 0.01 -12.74 15.05
CA TYR A 61 -0.59 -13.71 15.95
C TYR A 61 0.31 -13.96 17.15
N THR A 62 -0.25 -13.87 18.36
CA THR A 62 0.43 -14.25 19.61
C THR A 62 -0.14 -15.57 20.11
N CYS A 63 0.69 -16.61 20.22
CA CYS A 63 0.28 -17.91 20.71
C CYS A 63 -0.20 -17.81 22.18
N PRO A 64 -1.45 -18.20 22.50
CA PRO A 64 -1.99 -18.07 23.85
C PRO A 64 -1.30 -18.99 24.85
N ASP A 65 -0.63 -20.05 24.38
CA ASP A 65 0.00 -21.05 25.24
C ASP A 65 1.45 -20.75 25.63
N CYS A 66 2.21 -20.07 24.77
CA CYS A 66 3.65 -19.84 25.00
C CYS A 66 4.12 -18.41 24.71
N GLY A 67 3.23 -17.54 24.23
CA GLY A 67 3.52 -16.14 23.92
C GLY A 67 4.31 -15.91 22.62
N GLU A 68 4.59 -16.96 21.84
CA GLU A 68 5.31 -16.82 20.57
C GLU A 68 4.55 -15.93 19.59
N LYS A 69 5.25 -14.97 18.99
CA LYS A 69 4.68 -14.06 17.98
C LYS A 69 5.02 -14.56 16.58
N MET A 70 4.01 -14.65 15.72
CA MET A 70 4.17 -15.08 14.33
C MET A 70 3.44 -14.10 13.41
N ASN A 71 4.07 -13.78 12.28
CA ASN A 71 3.44 -12.99 11.24
C ASN A 71 2.45 -13.85 10.46
N VAL A 72 1.22 -13.36 10.34
CA VAL A 72 0.12 -13.97 9.59
C VAL A 72 -0.27 -12.97 8.51
N VAL A 73 0.43 -13.04 7.38
CA VAL A 73 0.19 -12.16 6.23
C VAL A 73 -0.70 -12.89 5.24
N TYR A 74 -1.80 -12.27 4.87
CA TYR A 74 -2.81 -12.84 3.98
C TYR A 74 -3.47 -11.73 3.16
N PRO A 75 -4.18 -12.05 2.06
CA PRO A 75 -4.86 -11.04 1.27
C PRO A 75 -5.85 -10.20 2.09
N LEU A 76 -5.70 -8.88 2.06
CA LEU A 76 -6.47 -7.96 2.90
C LEU A 76 -6.76 -6.66 2.13
N LEU A 77 -8.01 -6.21 2.17
CA LEU A 77 -8.38 -4.87 1.72
C LEU A 77 -8.26 -3.85 2.87
N TYR A 78 -7.45 -2.82 2.70
CA TYR A 78 -7.52 -1.58 3.48
C TYR A 78 -8.45 -0.59 2.77
N ASP A 79 -9.45 -0.08 3.50
CA ASP A 79 -10.47 0.85 2.98
C ASP A 79 -10.54 2.12 3.84
N ASP A 80 -10.19 3.26 3.24
CA ASP A 80 -10.30 4.61 3.80
C ASP A 80 -11.26 5.43 2.94
N MET A 81 -12.56 5.28 3.22
CA MET A 81 -13.64 6.00 2.55
C MET A 81 -13.49 7.52 2.66
N GLY A 82 -12.94 8.02 3.78
CA GLY A 82 -12.68 9.44 4.00
C GLY A 82 -11.68 10.03 3.00
N LYS A 83 -10.80 9.20 2.44
CA LYS A 83 -9.85 9.58 1.37
C LYS A 83 -10.22 9.03 -0.01
N ALA A 84 -11.34 8.31 -0.13
CA ALA A 84 -11.67 7.51 -1.32
C ALA A 84 -10.47 6.65 -1.75
N LEU A 85 -9.92 5.87 -0.80
CA LEU A 85 -8.70 5.10 -0.99
C LEU A 85 -8.93 3.63 -0.64
N MET A 86 -8.62 2.74 -1.58
CA MET A 86 -8.64 1.29 -1.39
C MET A 86 -7.26 0.72 -1.71
N ILE A 87 -6.64 0.05 -0.75
CA ILE A 87 -5.33 -0.61 -0.93
C ILE A 87 -5.48 -2.10 -0.65
N TYR A 88 -5.23 -2.93 -1.66
CA TYR A 88 -5.30 -4.39 -1.55
C TYR A 88 -3.90 -4.98 -1.32
N LEU A 89 -3.68 -5.55 -0.15
CA LEU A 89 -2.48 -6.34 0.15
C LEU A 89 -2.61 -7.71 -0.53
N LEU A 90 -1.71 -8.00 -1.46
CA LEU A 90 -1.57 -9.26 -2.18
C LEU A 90 -0.18 -9.85 -1.88
N PRO A 91 -0.03 -10.63 -0.79
CA PRO A 91 1.26 -11.21 -0.43
C PRO A 91 1.76 -12.23 -1.48
N ASP A 92 0.85 -12.84 -2.24
CA ASP A 92 1.16 -13.65 -3.41
C ASP A 92 1.48 -12.73 -4.59
N GLN A 93 2.77 -12.51 -4.83
CA GLN A 93 3.33 -11.48 -5.71
C GLN A 93 3.17 -11.73 -7.23
N THR A 94 2.07 -12.35 -7.67
CA THR A 94 1.91 -12.73 -9.08
C THR A 94 1.08 -11.71 -9.86
N GLU A 95 1.47 -11.45 -11.11
CA GLU A 95 0.64 -10.69 -12.06
C GLU A 95 -0.74 -11.34 -12.25
N GLU A 96 -0.81 -12.67 -12.12
CA GLU A 96 -2.05 -13.44 -12.16
C GLU A 96 -2.98 -13.08 -11.00
N ALA A 97 -2.47 -12.90 -9.78
CA ALA A 97 -3.28 -12.50 -8.62
C ALA A 97 -3.89 -11.11 -8.81
N LEU A 98 -3.11 -10.15 -9.33
CA LEU A 98 -3.62 -8.83 -9.66
C LEU A 98 -4.66 -8.87 -10.80
N ALA A 99 -4.40 -9.63 -11.86
CA ALA A 99 -5.34 -9.80 -12.96
C ALA A 99 -6.66 -10.43 -12.49
N LYS A 100 -6.61 -11.41 -11.58
CA LYS A 100 -7.80 -12.00 -10.94
C LYS A 100 -8.55 -10.97 -10.11
N LEU A 101 -7.85 -10.15 -9.32
CA LEU A 101 -8.47 -9.07 -8.53
C LEU A 101 -9.19 -8.07 -9.44
N ASN A 102 -8.54 -7.59 -10.50
CA ASN A 102 -9.17 -6.66 -11.44
C ASN A 102 -10.31 -7.30 -12.25
N ALA A 103 -10.21 -8.60 -12.58
CA ALA A 103 -11.30 -9.31 -13.25
C ALA A 103 -12.59 -9.36 -12.41
N GLN A 104 -12.50 -9.31 -11.08
CA GLN A 104 -13.68 -9.23 -10.20
C GLN A 104 -14.45 -7.91 -10.37
N GLN A 105 -13.83 -6.85 -10.88
CA GLN A 105 -14.53 -5.59 -11.14
C GLN A 105 -15.63 -5.74 -12.20
N LYS A 106 -15.54 -6.75 -13.07
CA LYS A 106 -16.59 -7.05 -14.06
C LYS A 106 -17.91 -7.47 -13.43
N THR A 107 -17.91 -7.91 -12.17
CA THR A 107 -19.12 -8.28 -11.43
C THR A 107 -19.60 -7.17 -10.51
N TRP A 108 -18.97 -5.99 -10.55
CA TRP A 108 -19.36 -4.85 -9.72
C TRP A 108 -20.67 -4.24 -10.21
N SER A 109 -21.49 -3.79 -9.27
CA SER A 109 -22.69 -3.01 -9.59
C SER A 109 -22.33 -1.67 -10.24
N GLU A 110 -23.27 -1.04 -10.94
CA GLU A 110 -23.05 0.29 -11.53
C GLU A 110 -22.60 1.33 -10.51
N ASP A 111 -23.12 1.27 -9.29
CA ASP A 111 -22.76 2.21 -8.23
C ASP A 111 -21.35 1.95 -7.69
N MET A 112 -20.93 0.69 -7.60
CA MET A 112 -19.53 0.33 -7.30
C MET A 112 -18.59 0.82 -8.42
N LEU A 113 -18.97 0.67 -9.69
CA LEU A 113 -18.17 1.17 -10.81
C LEU A 113 -18.09 2.71 -10.83
N LYS A 114 -19.16 3.42 -10.44
CA LYS A 114 -19.12 4.88 -10.29
C LYS A 114 -18.21 5.29 -9.13
N ALA A 115 -18.28 4.61 -7.99
CA ALA A 115 -17.39 4.85 -6.86
C ALA A 115 -15.92 4.60 -7.24
N ALA A 116 -15.65 3.52 -7.98
CA ALA A 116 -14.31 3.18 -8.48
C ALA A 116 -13.67 4.29 -9.31
N LYS A 117 -14.45 5.03 -10.10
CA LYS A 117 -13.93 6.12 -10.95
C LYS A 117 -13.37 7.31 -10.18
N VAL A 118 -13.76 7.47 -8.93
CA VAL A 118 -13.32 8.57 -8.05
C VAL A 118 -12.53 8.04 -6.85
N CYS A 119 -12.28 6.73 -6.81
CA CYS A 119 -11.54 6.06 -5.75
C CYS A 119 -10.14 5.73 -6.25
N THR A 120 -9.14 6.02 -5.45
CA THR A 120 -7.77 5.60 -5.73
C THR A 120 -7.59 4.15 -5.30
N MET A 121 -7.27 3.29 -6.26
CA MET A 121 -7.19 1.84 -6.06
C MET A 121 -5.76 1.35 -6.26
N ARG A 122 -5.16 0.79 -5.20
CA ARG A 122 -3.77 0.32 -5.20
C ARG A 122 -3.68 -1.14 -4.81
N ALA A 123 -2.75 -1.86 -5.41
CA ALA A 123 -2.29 -3.13 -4.90
C ALA A 123 -0.89 -2.96 -4.30
N VAL A 124 -0.59 -3.73 -3.26
CA VAL A 124 0.71 -3.77 -2.59
C VAL A 124 1.07 -5.22 -2.24
N ARG A 125 2.36 -5.51 -2.12
CA ARG A 125 2.86 -6.88 -1.94
C ARG A 125 3.32 -7.19 -0.52
N SER A 126 3.49 -6.17 0.30
CA SER A 126 3.99 -6.30 1.66
C SER A 126 3.29 -5.36 2.63
N ILE A 127 3.38 -5.67 3.92
CA ILE A 127 2.88 -4.80 5.00
C ILE A 127 3.60 -3.45 4.96
N ASN A 128 4.90 -3.44 4.65
CA ASN A 128 5.68 -2.20 4.56
C ASN A 128 5.20 -1.32 3.41
N GLU A 129 4.91 -1.89 2.23
CA GLU A 129 4.31 -1.15 1.11
C GLU A 129 2.91 -0.65 1.44
N LEU A 130 2.09 -1.45 2.13
CA LEU A 130 0.77 -1.01 2.61
C LEU A 130 0.92 0.21 3.53
N ALA A 131 1.79 0.12 4.54
CA ALA A 131 2.03 1.20 5.48
C ALA A 131 2.58 2.45 4.78
N GLU A 132 3.51 2.29 3.83
CA GLU A 132 4.05 3.38 3.01
C GLU A 132 2.94 4.10 2.24
N LYS A 133 2.07 3.36 1.54
CA LYS A 133 0.95 3.98 0.81
C LYS A 133 0.03 4.76 1.75
N ILE A 134 -0.34 4.18 2.90
CA ILE A 134 -1.17 4.89 3.88
C ILE A 134 -0.51 6.21 4.31
N LYS A 135 0.80 6.20 4.62
CA LYS A 135 1.56 7.40 5.01
C LYS A 135 1.61 8.45 3.91
N ILE A 136 1.79 8.05 2.64
CA ILE A 136 1.77 8.96 1.48
C ILE A 136 0.42 9.67 1.38
N TYR A 137 -0.69 8.93 1.48
CA TYR A 137 -2.03 9.53 1.39
C TYR A 137 -2.39 10.36 2.63
N ASP A 138 -1.90 10.00 3.81
CA ASP A 138 -2.02 10.83 5.02
C ASP A 138 -1.24 12.13 4.91
N ALA A 139 -0.13 12.12 4.18
CA ALA A 139 0.66 13.29 3.86
C ALA A 139 0.01 14.19 2.79
N GLY A 140 -1.12 13.76 2.18
CA GLY A 140 -1.80 14.48 1.10
C GLY A 140 -1.06 14.42 -0.24
N LEU A 141 -0.17 13.44 -0.41
CA LEU A 141 0.64 13.27 -1.61
C LEU A 141 0.02 12.21 -2.53
N ASP A 142 0.35 12.29 -3.83
CA ASP A 142 0.00 11.27 -4.82
C ASP A 142 1.18 10.30 -4.97
N ASP A 143 0.89 9.03 -4.72
CA ASP A 143 1.90 7.98 -4.61
C ASP A 143 2.69 7.74 -5.90
N ARG A 144 2.14 8.13 -7.04
CA ARG A 144 2.80 8.04 -8.34
C ARG A 144 3.95 9.02 -8.45
N PHE A 145 3.77 10.26 -7.99
CA PHE A 145 4.84 11.25 -7.97
C PHE A 145 5.82 11.00 -6.83
N VAL A 146 5.38 10.45 -5.71
CA VAL A 146 6.30 9.95 -4.68
C VAL A 146 7.19 8.84 -5.25
N GLU A 147 6.64 7.85 -5.96
CA GLU A 147 7.43 6.76 -6.53
C GLU A 147 8.44 7.23 -7.60
N LEU A 148 8.08 8.25 -8.38
CA LEU A 148 9.03 8.92 -9.29
C LEU A 148 10.11 9.69 -8.53
N SER A 149 9.73 10.43 -7.48
CA SER A 149 10.67 11.16 -6.61
C SER A 149 11.66 10.19 -5.93
N LYS A 150 11.16 9.04 -5.45
CA LYS A 150 11.98 7.94 -4.89
C LYS A 150 13.06 7.52 -5.89
N ALA A 151 12.72 7.36 -7.17
CA ALA A 151 13.68 6.95 -8.19
C ALA A 151 14.85 7.97 -8.35
N PHE A 152 14.57 9.27 -8.35
CA PHE A 152 15.62 10.30 -8.45
C PHE A 152 16.53 10.33 -7.22
N VAL A 153 15.94 10.33 -6.02
CA VAL A 153 16.70 10.37 -4.76
C VAL A 153 17.49 9.08 -4.58
N PHE A 154 16.91 7.93 -4.93
CA PHE A 154 17.58 6.65 -4.87
C PHE A 154 18.76 6.56 -5.84
N ALA A 155 18.62 7.06 -7.07
CA ALA A 155 19.72 7.13 -8.03
C ALA A 155 20.89 8.01 -7.53
N ARG A 156 20.59 9.12 -6.85
CA ARG A 156 21.61 9.96 -6.19
C ARG A 156 22.28 9.22 -5.04
N PHE A 157 21.51 8.53 -4.19
CA PHE A 157 22.03 7.73 -3.08
C PHE A 157 23.02 6.66 -3.56
N LEU A 158 22.70 5.91 -4.61
CA LEU A 158 23.59 4.89 -5.15
C LEU A 158 24.92 5.45 -5.68
N LYS A 159 24.91 6.67 -6.23
CA LYS A 159 26.16 7.36 -6.66
C LYS A 159 27.04 7.77 -5.49
N GLN A 160 26.44 8.15 -4.36
CA GLN A 160 27.14 8.59 -3.16
C GLN A 160 27.59 7.42 -2.28
N THR A 161 26.90 6.29 -2.38
CA THR A 161 27.15 5.08 -1.58
C THR A 161 27.40 3.87 -2.49
N PRO A 162 28.47 3.88 -3.30
CA PRO A 162 28.77 2.79 -4.22
C PRO A 162 28.99 1.48 -3.45
N GLY A 163 28.44 0.38 -3.96
CA GLY A 163 28.56 -0.95 -3.35
C GLY A 163 27.55 -1.26 -2.24
N CYS A 164 26.67 -0.31 -1.87
CA CYS A 164 25.59 -0.59 -0.92
C CYS A 164 24.54 -1.52 -1.54
N GLU A 165 24.43 -2.75 -1.04
CA GLU A 165 23.34 -3.66 -1.41
C GLU A 165 22.05 -3.25 -0.68
N VAL A 166 21.10 -2.66 -1.42
CA VAL A 166 19.83 -2.16 -0.88
C VAL A 166 18.77 -3.26 -0.94
N VAL A 167 18.07 -3.45 0.17
CA VAL A 167 16.98 -4.42 0.32
C VAL A 167 15.62 -3.72 0.18
N GLN A 168 15.49 -2.50 0.71
CA GLN A 168 14.21 -1.81 0.72
C GLN A 168 14.39 -0.29 0.72
N VAL A 169 13.48 0.40 0.03
CA VAL A 169 13.40 1.87 -0.03
C VAL A 169 11.95 2.26 0.24
N LEU A 170 11.70 2.96 1.34
CA LEU A 170 10.37 3.40 1.75
C LEU A 170 10.33 4.91 1.90
N PHE A 171 9.22 5.52 1.51
CA PHE A 171 8.87 6.88 1.90
C PHE A 171 8.59 6.96 3.41
N GLU A 172 9.07 8.02 4.03
CA GLU A 172 8.73 8.39 5.41
C GLU A 172 8.70 9.92 5.53
N ARG A 173 7.89 10.43 6.46
CA ARG A 173 7.90 11.83 6.87
C ARG A 173 8.45 11.94 8.29
N GLN A 174 9.53 12.71 8.47
CA GLN A 174 10.14 12.99 9.78
C GLN A 174 10.18 14.49 10.01
N GLU A 175 9.62 14.99 11.12
CA GLU A 175 9.66 16.42 11.47
C GLU A 175 9.27 17.34 10.31
N ASP A 176 8.16 17.02 9.64
CA ASP A 176 7.62 17.72 8.46
C ASP A 176 8.48 17.68 7.18
N LYS A 177 9.55 16.86 7.17
CA LYS A 177 10.38 16.61 6.00
C LYS A 177 10.07 15.25 5.38
N ASP A 178 9.84 15.25 4.08
CA ASP A 178 9.66 14.05 3.28
C ASP A 178 11.01 13.46 2.86
N GLY A 179 11.11 12.13 2.81
CA GLY A 179 12.36 11.48 2.44
C GLY A 179 12.25 9.98 2.31
N LEU A 180 13.41 9.35 2.16
CA LEU A 180 13.57 7.90 2.07
C LEU A 180 14.17 7.35 3.34
N VAL A 181 13.60 6.25 3.82
CA VAL A 181 14.31 5.28 4.65
C VAL A 181 14.80 4.15 3.76
N ILE A 182 16.12 3.95 3.71
CA ILE A 182 16.78 2.93 2.89
C ILE A 182 17.40 1.88 3.81
N PHE A 183 17.03 0.62 3.61
CA PHE A 183 17.57 -0.52 4.34
C PHE A 183 18.58 -1.27 3.46
N SER A 184 19.80 -1.44 3.96
CA SER A 184 20.81 -2.27 3.32
C SER A 184 20.75 -3.72 3.82
N LYS A 185 21.32 -4.63 3.02
CA LYS A 185 21.47 -6.04 3.38
C LYS A 185 22.40 -6.26 4.58
N GLU A 186 23.29 -5.31 4.84
CA GLU A 186 24.15 -5.28 6.03
C GLU A 186 23.39 -4.86 7.30
N GLY A 187 22.08 -4.56 7.19
CA GLY A 187 21.25 -4.10 8.31
C GLY A 187 21.43 -2.63 8.64
N LYS A 188 22.08 -1.84 7.77
CA LYS A 188 22.17 -0.38 7.95
C LYS A 188 20.90 0.29 7.46
N GLN A 189 20.48 1.32 8.18
CA GLN A 189 19.39 2.20 7.80
C GLN A 189 19.94 3.59 7.46
N TYR A 190 19.50 4.14 6.34
CA TYR A 190 19.83 5.50 5.92
C TYR A 190 18.55 6.33 5.83
N TRP A 191 18.63 7.58 6.29
CA TRP A 191 17.63 8.61 6.02
C TRP A 191 18.15 9.54 4.94
N VAL A 192 17.38 9.73 3.87
CA VAL A 192 17.72 10.62 2.76
C VAL A 192 16.53 11.53 2.51
N GLU A 193 16.61 12.76 3.01
CA GLU A 193 15.60 13.79 2.80
C GLU A 193 15.43 14.10 1.30
N PHE A 194 14.19 14.33 0.88
CA PHE A 194 13.89 14.86 -0.44
C PHE A 194 14.44 16.29 -0.56
N PRO A 195 15.18 16.62 -1.63
CA PRO A 195 15.52 18.01 -1.92
C PRO A 195 14.28 18.90 -1.93
N GLU A 196 14.43 20.13 -1.44
CA GLU A 196 13.36 21.14 -1.49
C GLU A 196 12.86 21.32 -2.93
N GLY A 197 11.54 21.34 -3.11
CA GLY A 197 10.90 21.47 -4.42
C GLY A 197 10.91 20.22 -5.30
N LEU A 198 11.61 19.13 -4.92
CA LEU A 198 11.71 17.93 -5.76
C LEU A 198 10.34 17.37 -6.14
N TYR A 199 9.41 17.26 -5.17
CA TYR A 199 8.09 16.70 -5.43
C TYR A 199 7.33 17.53 -6.48
N ASP A 200 7.34 18.86 -6.33
CA ASP A 200 6.67 19.77 -7.26
C ASP A 200 7.32 19.77 -8.65
N GLU A 201 8.66 19.67 -8.72
CA GLU A 201 9.39 19.48 -9.98
C GLU A 201 8.98 18.17 -10.66
N VAL A 202 8.90 17.07 -9.91
CA VAL A 202 8.45 15.76 -10.42
C VAL A 202 7.00 15.83 -10.90
N VAL A 203 6.11 16.48 -10.16
CA VAL A 203 4.74 16.73 -10.62
C VAL A 203 4.77 17.47 -11.96
N SER A 204 5.46 18.61 -12.03
CA SER A 204 5.53 19.42 -13.26
C SER A 204 6.11 18.66 -14.45
N MET A 205 7.08 17.77 -14.25
CA MET A 205 7.70 17.01 -15.34
C MET A 205 6.83 15.84 -15.82
N PHE A 206 6.02 15.26 -14.95
CA PHE A 206 5.34 13.99 -15.22
C PHE A 206 3.82 14.05 -15.23
N GLU A 207 3.20 15.19 -14.90
CA GLU A 207 1.74 15.32 -14.76
C GLU A 207 0.97 14.75 -15.97
N ASP A 208 1.35 15.14 -17.18
CA ASP A 208 0.70 14.67 -18.41
C ASP A 208 0.83 13.16 -18.63
N LYS A 209 1.97 12.58 -18.24
CA LYS A 209 2.20 11.13 -18.37
C LYS A 209 1.42 10.35 -17.33
N VAL A 210 1.43 10.84 -16.09
CA VAL A 210 0.70 10.23 -14.97
C VAL A 210 -0.80 10.32 -15.20
N LYS A 211 -1.33 11.44 -15.69
CA LYS A 211 -2.77 11.59 -16.03
C LYS A 211 -3.24 10.67 -17.17
N LYS A 212 -2.36 10.30 -18.09
CA LYS A 212 -2.67 9.35 -19.17
C LYS A 212 -2.69 7.90 -18.70
N SER A 213 -2.09 7.60 -17.54
CA SER A 213 -2.21 6.27 -16.95
C SER A 213 -3.61 6.09 -16.36
N SER A 214 -4.34 5.06 -16.83
CA SER A 214 -5.68 4.75 -16.31
C SER A 214 -5.56 4.32 -14.85
N ASP A 215 -6.39 4.89 -13.97
CA ASP A 215 -6.43 4.57 -12.54
C ASP A 215 -7.79 3.99 -12.11
N THR A 216 -8.52 3.39 -13.06
CA THR A 216 -9.85 2.81 -12.80
C THR A 216 -9.80 1.39 -12.24
N GLU A 217 -8.62 0.77 -12.19
CA GLU A 217 -8.40 -0.59 -11.69
C GLU A 217 -7.35 -0.59 -10.57
N TYR A 218 -7.21 -1.68 -9.81
CA TYR A 218 -6.10 -1.79 -8.87
C TYR A 218 -4.78 -1.77 -9.63
N SER A 219 -3.89 -0.86 -9.23
CA SER A 219 -2.58 -0.67 -9.85
C SER A 219 -1.45 -0.88 -8.84
N LEU A 220 -0.34 -1.46 -9.31
CA LEU A 220 0.92 -1.54 -8.58
C LEU A 220 1.76 -0.32 -8.94
N ILE A 221 1.88 0.61 -7.99
CA ILE A 221 2.73 1.80 -8.14
C ILE A 221 4.01 1.54 -7.35
N ASP A 222 4.97 0.89 -8.01
CA ASP A 222 6.26 0.46 -7.47
C ASP A 222 7.43 0.92 -8.36
N ALA A 223 8.65 0.53 -8.01
CA ALA A 223 9.84 0.85 -8.79
C ALA A 223 9.75 0.35 -10.25
N GLY A 224 9.08 -0.78 -10.51
CA GLY A 224 8.85 -1.27 -11.86
C GLY A 224 7.93 -0.35 -12.66
N TRP A 225 6.88 0.17 -12.02
CA TRP A 225 6.00 1.17 -12.61
C TRP A 225 6.74 2.48 -12.92
N SER A 226 7.52 3.01 -11.98
CA SER A 226 8.25 4.27 -12.20
C SER A 226 9.29 4.15 -13.31
N MET A 227 10.00 3.03 -13.40
CA MET A 227 10.95 2.76 -14.49
C MET A 227 10.27 2.72 -15.86
N LYS A 228 9.04 2.22 -15.98
CA LYS A 228 8.26 2.26 -17.24
C LYS A 228 7.96 3.72 -17.64
N ILE A 229 7.48 4.53 -16.71
CA ILE A 229 7.18 5.95 -16.96
C ILE A 229 8.44 6.74 -17.36
N LEU A 230 9.57 6.47 -16.69
CA LEU A 230 10.86 7.10 -16.98
C LEU A 230 11.43 6.68 -18.34
N ALA A 231 11.33 5.40 -18.71
CA ALA A 231 11.86 4.89 -19.98
C ALA A 231 11.19 5.55 -21.21
N ASP A 232 9.92 5.92 -21.09
CA ASP A 232 9.16 6.60 -22.14
C ASP A 232 9.60 8.06 -22.37
N ILE A 233 10.53 8.60 -21.58
CA ILE A 233 11.16 9.92 -21.84
C ILE A 233 12.20 9.81 -22.96
N ASN A 234 12.96 8.72 -23.02
CA ASN A 234 14.07 8.57 -23.97
C ASN A 234 13.63 8.25 -25.41
N LYS A 235 12.31 8.29 -25.68
CA LYS A 235 11.71 8.00 -27.01
C LYS A 235 10.96 9.20 -27.60
N ALA A 236 10.92 10.34 -26.91
CA ALA A 236 10.37 11.61 -27.40
C ALA A 236 11.52 12.58 -27.69
#